data_AF-A0A2U1N3D5-F1
#
_entry.id   AF-A0A2U1N3D5-F1
#
_cell.length_a   1.000
_cell.length_b   1.000
_cell.length_c   1.000
_cell.angle_alpha   90.00
_cell.angle_beta   90.00
_cell.angle_gamma   90.00
#
_symmetry.space_group_name_H-M   'P 1'
#
loop_
_entity.id
_entity.type
_entity.pdbx_description
1 polymer ?
#
loop_
_entity_poly.entity_id
_entity_poly.type
_entity_poly.pdbx_seq_one_letter_code
_entity_poly.pdbx_strand_id
1 'polypeptide(L)'
;MHVPTPYVDHQKAVTIKNDVNIKKESLRIEADEENSGKFLVSFTFDSTVACSITLYFFAKEGDDCNLTTIYKDSMPPITVNFQQGLGQKFKQTPGTGIDLSMYEEAELSKLNETGMYPLAVKAEATPSVQEAGTQDPSVTNSQITNVVFEKVKGEYKVRVVKQILRFTGSGIRLMVESLMGTIPVKNVLYVYRNLVTPQSFLVVTW
;
A
#
# COMPACT_ATOMS: atom_id res chain seq x y z
N MET A 1 42.95 -12.92 33.25
CA MET A 1 42.91 -12.13 32.00
C MET A 1 41.44 -11.99 31.60
N HIS A 2 40.92 -10.76 31.54
CA HIS A 2 39.52 -10.51 31.16
C HIS A 2 39.42 -10.52 29.64
N VAL A 3 38.63 -11.43 29.07
CA VAL A 3 38.39 -11.47 27.61
C VAL A 3 37.42 -10.33 27.30
N PRO A 4 37.75 -9.36 26.43
CA PRO A 4 36.82 -8.30 26.08
C PRO A 4 35.61 -8.91 25.39
N THR A 5 34.40 -8.55 25.84
CA THR A 5 33.17 -8.90 25.14
C THR A 5 33.25 -8.38 23.70
N PRO A 6 32.93 -9.20 22.68
CA PRO A 6 33.00 -8.77 21.29
C PRO A 6 32.09 -7.56 21.08
N TYR A 7 32.69 -6.47 20.62
CA TYR A 7 31.97 -5.26 20.22
C TYR A 7 31.13 -5.59 18.99
N VAL A 8 29.81 -5.60 19.15
CA VAL A 8 28.89 -5.68 18.02
C VAL A 8 28.89 -4.29 17.38
N ASP A 9 29.49 -4.17 16.20
CA ASP A 9 29.35 -2.98 15.38
C ASP A 9 27.87 -2.80 15.05
N HIS A 10 27.24 -1.79 15.65
CA HIS A 10 25.86 -1.45 15.36
C HIS A 10 25.82 -0.87 13.95
N GLN A 11 25.65 -1.74 12.94
CA GLN A 11 25.43 -1.33 11.56
C GLN A 11 24.40 -0.20 11.52
N LYS A 12 24.79 0.92 10.90
CA LYS A 12 23.97 2.12 10.74
C LYS A 12 22.56 1.74 10.28
N ALA A 13 21.56 2.09 11.08
CA ALA A 13 20.18 2.02 10.66
C ALA A 13 19.99 2.95 9.46
N VAL A 14 19.52 2.40 8.34
CA VAL A 14 19.05 3.21 7.22
C VAL A 14 17.64 3.66 7.57
N THR A 15 17.46 4.95 7.81
CA THR A 15 16.14 5.56 7.96
C THR A 15 15.57 5.75 6.57
N ILE A 16 14.41 5.14 6.35
CA ILE A 16 13.65 5.41 5.13
C ILE A 16 12.44 6.28 5.48
N LYS A 17 12.34 7.41 4.78
CA LYS A 17 11.19 8.31 4.83
C LYS A 17 10.15 7.85 3.82
N ASN A 18 8.95 7.52 4.27
CA ASN A 18 7.84 7.22 3.38
C ASN A 18 7.08 8.51 3.06
N ASP A 19 7.21 9.01 1.82
CA ASP A 19 6.58 10.28 1.46
C ASP A 19 5.06 10.19 1.29
N VAL A 20 4.49 8.99 1.15
CA VAL A 20 3.04 8.78 1.07
C VAL A 20 2.61 7.51 1.80
N ASN A 21 1.70 7.67 2.76
CA ASN A 21 1.27 6.59 3.65
C ASN A 21 -0.26 6.44 3.71
N ILE A 22 -0.79 5.32 3.25
CA ILE A 22 -2.21 4.98 3.42
C ILE A 22 -2.41 4.30 4.78
N LYS A 23 -3.31 4.86 5.59
CA LYS A 23 -3.68 4.33 6.91
C LYS A 23 -4.62 3.15 6.76
N LYS A 24 -4.09 1.94 6.90
CA LYS A 24 -4.83 0.69 6.66
C LYS A 24 -6.11 0.58 7.49
N GLU A 25 -6.11 1.07 8.72
CA GLU A 25 -7.23 1.04 9.65
C GLU A 25 -8.38 1.99 9.26
N SER A 26 -8.10 2.97 8.41
CA SER A 26 -9.10 3.93 7.93
C SER A 26 -9.80 3.48 6.65
N LEU A 27 -9.24 2.48 5.97
CA LEU A 27 -9.74 1.97 4.70
C LEU A 27 -11.08 1.28 4.92
N ARG A 28 -12.08 1.73 4.17
CA ARG A 28 -13.45 1.24 4.23
C ARG A 28 -14.13 1.40 2.88
N ILE A 29 -15.30 0.78 2.77
CA ILE A 29 -16.25 1.04 1.70
C ILE A 29 -17.49 1.72 2.25
N GLU A 30 -18.05 2.62 1.45
CA GLU A 30 -19.29 3.36 1.71
C GLU A 30 -20.27 3.09 0.57
N ALA A 31 -21.58 3.22 0.80
CA ALA A 31 -22.56 3.12 -0.27
C ALA A 31 -22.36 4.25 -1.29
N ASP A 32 -22.50 3.93 -2.58
CA ASP A 32 -22.53 4.94 -3.64
C ASP A 32 -23.94 5.58 -3.69
N GLU A 33 -24.02 6.86 -3.32
CA GLU A 33 -25.30 7.59 -3.26
C GLU A 33 -25.95 7.74 -4.64
N GLU A 34 -25.15 7.71 -5.72
CA GLU A 34 -25.64 7.81 -7.09
C GLU A 34 -26.00 6.44 -7.70
N ASN A 35 -25.51 5.34 -7.12
CA ASN A 35 -25.75 3.98 -7.61
C ASN A 35 -26.08 3.01 -6.46
N SER A 36 -27.38 2.72 -6.29
CA SER A 36 -27.82 1.72 -5.31
C SER A 36 -27.16 0.36 -5.54
N GLY A 37 -26.68 -0.25 -4.45
CA GLY A 37 -26.00 -1.55 -4.48
C GLY A 37 -24.50 -1.49 -4.81
N LYS A 38 -23.96 -0.32 -5.17
CA LYS A 38 -22.54 -0.12 -5.43
C LYS A 38 -21.82 0.51 -4.24
N PHE A 39 -20.51 0.34 -4.20
CA PHE A 39 -19.66 0.76 -3.10
C PHE A 39 -18.51 1.63 -3.56
N LEU A 40 -18.25 2.71 -2.81
CA LEU A 40 -17.14 3.64 -2.98
C LEU A 40 -16.04 3.34 -1.96
N VAL A 41 -14.78 3.42 -2.37
CA VAL A 41 -13.63 3.28 -1.48
C VAL A 41 -13.33 4.62 -0.79
N SER A 42 -13.08 4.59 0.52
CA SER A 42 -12.63 5.76 1.28
C SER A 42 -11.58 5.40 2.33
N PHE A 43 -10.65 6.32 2.58
CA PHE A 43 -9.58 6.16 3.56
C PHE A 43 -8.90 7.50 3.88
N THR A 44 -8.01 7.49 4.86
CA THR A 44 -7.11 8.59 5.18
C THR A 44 -5.67 8.24 4.84
N PHE A 45 -4.91 9.24 4.47
CA PHE A 45 -3.51 9.09 4.13
C PHE A 45 -2.72 10.32 4.56
N ASP A 46 -1.42 10.14 4.72
CA ASP A 46 -0.47 11.21 4.95
C ASP A 46 0.42 11.31 3.71
N SER A 47 0.73 12.52 3.26
CA SER A 47 1.69 12.73 2.17
C SER A 47 2.57 13.93 2.48
N THR A 48 3.89 13.76 2.46
CA THR A 48 4.84 14.86 2.69
C THR A 48 5.21 15.60 1.41
N VAL A 49 4.82 15.07 0.25
CA VAL A 49 4.95 15.71 -1.07
C VAL A 49 3.62 15.60 -1.82
N ALA A 50 3.48 16.22 -3.00
CA ALA A 50 2.32 15.96 -3.86
C ALA A 50 2.28 14.48 -4.24
N CYS A 51 1.09 13.89 -4.42
CA CYS A 51 0.98 12.47 -4.73
C CYS A 51 -0.19 12.18 -5.66
N SER A 52 -0.14 11.04 -6.34
CA SER A 52 -1.29 10.44 -7.01
C SER A 52 -1.74 9.19 -6.25
N ILE A 53 -3.05 8.97 -6.20
CA ILE A 53 -3.67 7.78 -5.64
C ILE A 53 -4.48 7.14 -6.76
N THR A 54 -4.20 5.88 -7.04
CA THR A 54 -4.89 5.09 -8.06
C THR A 54 -5.53 3.85 -7.45
N LEU A 55 -6.83 3.68 -7.67
CA LEU A 55 -7.56 2.46 -7.35
C LEU A 55 -7.51 1.52 -8.54
N TYR A 56 -7.11 0.27 -8.30
CA TYR A 56 -7.19 -0.80 -9.27
C TYR A 56 -8.11 -1.90 -8.73
N PHE A 57 -9.10 -2.29 -9.53
CA PHE A 57 -9.96 -3.41 -9.20
C PHE A 57 -9.49 -4.66 -9.96
N PHE A 58 -9.44 -5.79 -9.26
CA PHE A 58 -8.95 -7.06 -9.79
C PHE A 58 -7.55 -6.94 -10.43
N ALA A 59 -6.64 -6.39 -9.64
CA ALA A 59 -5.28 -6.13 -10.06
C ALA A 59 -4.38 -7.32 -9.74
N LYS A 60 -3.48 -7.62 -10.67
CA LYS A 60 -2.31 -8.46 -10.39
C LYS A 60 -1.09 -7.58 -10.18
N GLU A 61 -0.35 -7.90 -9.12
CA GLU A 61 0.94 -7.31 -8.85
C GLU A 61 1.96 -7.85 -9.86
N GLY A 62 2.52 -6.98 -10.69
CA GLY A 62 3.62 -7.29 -11.61
C GLY A 62 4.96 -6.84 -11.05
N ASP A 63 6.00 -6.95 -11.90
CA ASP A 63 7.32 -6.42 -11.58
C ASP A 63 7.29 -4.89 -11.48
N ASP A 64 8.26 -4.33 -10.73
CA ASP A 64 8.43 -2.87 -10.61
C ASP A 64 7.21 -2.09 -10.11
N CYS A 65 6.36 -2.73 -9.29
CA CYS A 65 5.15 -2.10 -8.73
C CYS A 65 4.14 -1.67 -9.80
N ASN A 66 4.17 -2.32 -10.95
CA ASN A 66 3.12 -2.22 -11.93
C ASN A 66 1.91 -3.04 -11.49
N LEU A 67 0.73 -2.44 -11.58
CA LEU A 67 -0.54 -3.12 -11.38
C LEU A 67 -1.21 -3.22 -12.74
N THR A 68 -1.54 -4.45 -13.13
CA THR A 68 -2.28 -4.72 -14.36
C THR A 68 -3.67 -5.22 -14.00
N THR A 69 -4.69 -4.56 -14.51
CA THR A 69 -6.09 -5.03 -14.49
C THR A 69 -6.23 -6.15 -15.50
N ILE A 70 -6.58 -7.36 -15.06
CA ILE A 70 -6.59 -8.54 -15.93
C ILE A 70 -7.91 -8.70 -16.69
N TYR A 71 -9.01 -8.26 -16.11
CA TYR A 71 -10.32 -8.38 -16.74
C TYR A 71 -10.49 -7.25 -17.76
N LYS A 72 -10.64 -7.61 -19.03
CA LYS A 72 -10.77 -6.68 -20.16
C LYS A 72 -11.99 -5.75 -20.04
N ASP A 73 -13.01 -6.22 -19.32
CA ASP A 73 -14.25 -5.49 -19.02
C ASP A 73 -14.32 -5.00 -17.55
N SER A 74 -13.21 -5.09 -16.80
CA SER A 74 -13.19 -4.51 -15.44
C SER A 74 -13.20 -3.00 -15.47
N MET A 75 -13.65 -2.44 -14.35
CA MET A 75 -13.63 -1.00 -14.12
C MET A 75 -12.20 -0.44 -14.33
N PRO A 76 -12.03 0.60 -15.15
CA PRO A 76 -10.72 1.20 -15.38
C PRO A 76 -10.13 1.76 -14.09
N PRO A 77 -8.79 1.87 -13.99
CA PRO A 77 -8.15 2.47 -12.83
C PRO A 77 -8.65 3.90 -12.57
N ILE A 78 -8.92 4.22 -11.31
CA ILE A 78 -9.41 5.54 -10.90
C ILE A 78 -8.27 6.28 -10.20
N THR A 79 -7.73 7.30 -10.87
CA THR A 79 -6.62 8.10 -10.35
C THR A 79 -7.08 9.48 -9.89
N VAL A 80 -6.63 9.89 -8.71
CA VAL A 80 -6.86 11.23 -8.14
C VAL A 80 -5.53 11.79 -7.65
N ASN A 81 -5.27 13.07 -7.94
CA ASN A 81 -4.06 13.77 -7.53
C ASN A 81 -4.33 14.63 -6.29
N PHE A 82 -3.34 14.70 -5.40
CA PHE A 82 -3.38 15.45 -4.16
C PHE A 82 -2.10 16.27 -3.99
N GLN A 83 -2.23 17.41 -3.31
CA GLN A 83 -1.07 18.17 -2.83
C GLN A 83 -0.52 17.54 -1.54
N GLN A 84 0.65 17.99 -1.11
CA GLN A 84 1.20 17.58 0.18
C GLN A 84 0.26 17.93 1.34
N GLY A 85 0.19 17.05 2.34
CA GLY A 85 -0.66 17.23 3.52
C GLY A 85 -0.79 15.96 4.35
N LEU A 86 -0.87 16.14 5.66
CA LEU A 86 -1.11 15.06 6.62
C LEU A 86 -2.61 14.93 6.93
N GLY A 87 -3.08 13.71 7.19
CA GLY A 87 -4.46 13.41 7.55
C GLY A 87 -5.46 13.69 6.42
N GLN A 88 -4.99 13.70 5.16
CA GLN A 88 -5.85 13.89 4.00
C GLN A 88 -6.84 12.75 3.86
N LYS A 89 -8.00 13.05 3.25
CA LYS A 89 -9.07 12.08 3.04
C LYS A 89 -9.20 11.79 1.55
N PHE A 90 -9.14 10.52 1.21
CA PHE A 90 -9.56 10.02 -0.09
C PHE A 90 -11.00 9.53 0.01
N LYS A 91 -11.85 9.95 -0.92
CA LYS A 91 -13.15 9.32 -1.18
C LYS A 91 -13.28 9.19 -2.70
N GLN A 92 -13.58 7.98 -3.14
CA GLN A 92 -13.85 7.69 -4.55
C GLN A 92 -15.04 8.53 -5.04
N THR A 93 -14.94 9.03 -6.26
CA THR A 93 -15.97 9.88 -6.88
C THR A 93 -17.33 9.17 -6.90
N PRO A 94 -18.42 9.81 -6.44
CA PRO A 94 -19.77 9.29 -6.60
C PRO A 94 -20.06 8.91 -8.05
N GLY A 95 -20.90 7.89 -8.26
CA GLY A 95 -21.21 7.40 -9.60
C GLY A 95 -20.23 6.35 -10.13
N THR A 96 -19.06 6.18 -9.50
CA THR A 96 -18.01 5.25 -9.94
C THR A 96 -17.91 3.98 -9.09
N GLY A 97 -18.87 3.74 -8.18
CA GLY A 97 -18.78 2.61 -7.25
C GLY A 97 -18.70 1.25 -7.93
N ILE A 98 -18.07 0.29 -7.24
CA ILE A 98 -18.04 -1.11 -7.68
C ILE A 98 -19.29 -1.85 -7.20
N ASP A 99 -19.89 -2.64 -8.08
CA ASP A 99 -20.92 -3.61 -7.69
C ASP A 99 -20.25 -4.92 -7.26
N LEU A 100 -20.11 -5.11 -5.94
CA LEU A 100 -19.52 -6.33 -5.38
C LEU A 100 -20.41 -7.56 -5.54
N SER A 101 -21.71 -7.40 -5.85
CA SER A 101 -22.61 -8.55 -6.03
C SER A 101 -22.44 -9.26 -7.37
N MET A 102 -21.77 -8.63 -8.34
CA MET A 102 -21.48 -9.21 -9.66
C MET A 102 -20.36 -10.27 -9.63
N TYR A 103 -19.64 -10.41 -8.52
CA TYR A 103 -18.47 -11.27 -8.40
C TYR A 103 -18.69 -12.39 -7.40
N GLU A 104 -18.01 -13.51 -7.58
CA GLU A 104 -18.09 -14.62 -6.64
C GLU A 104 -17.37 -14.26 -5.32
N GLU A 105 -17.88 -14.76 -4.20
CA GLU A 105 -17.26 -14.50 -2.88
C GLU A 105 -15.79 -14.98 -2.81
N ALA A 106 -15.44 -16.03 -3.57
CA ALA A 106 -14.07 -16.51 -3.69
C ALA A 106 -13.14 -15.51 -4.40
N GLU A 107 -13.64 -14.77 -5.39
CA GLU A 107 -12.89 -13.72 -6.10
C GLU A 107 -12.68 -12.48 -5.23
N LEU A 108 -13.61 -12.24 -4.29
CA LEU A 108 -13.59 -11.10 -3.38
C LEU A 108 -12.75 -11.34 -2.11
N SER A 109 -12.72 -12.57 -1.58
CA SER A 109 -12.18 -12.86 -0.25
C SER A 109 -10.75 -13.42 -0.24
N LYS A 110 -10.26 -13.94 -1.36
CA LYS A 110 -8.95 -14.59 -1.45
C LYS A 110 -8.05 -13.93 -2.48
N LEU A 111 -6.74 -14.12 -2.27
CA LEU A 111 -5.84 -14.26 -3.40
C LEU A 111 -6.39 -15.45 -4.19
N ASN A 112 -7.13 -15.19 -5.27
CA ASN A 112 -7.54 -16.25 -6.18
C ASN A 112 -6.29 -17.00 -6.65
N GLU A 113 -6.43 -18.26 -7.08
CA GLU A 113 -5.28 -19.13 -7.45
C GLU A 113 -4.35 -18.46 -8.49
N THR A 114 -4.87 -17.46 -9.20
CA THR A 114 -4.21 -16.63 -10.20
C THR A 114 -3.31 -15.50 -9.64
N GLY A 115 -3.35 -15.25 -8.33
CA GLY A 115 -2.53 -14.25 -7.64
C GLY A 115 -3.06 -12.80 -7.69
N MET A 116 -4.37 -12.60 -7.87
CA MET A 116 -4.98 -11.28 -7.99
C MET A 116 -5.55 -10.78 -6.66
N TYR A 117 -5.62 -9.46 -6.53
CA TYR A 117 -6.32 -8.80 -5.43
C TYR A 117 -7.53 -8.04 -5.99
N PRO A 118 -8.72 -8.21 -5.39
CA PRO A 118 -9.94 -7.56 -5.88
C PRO A 118 -9.88 -6.05 -5.76
N LEU A 119 -9.09 -5.51 -4.82
CA LEU A 119 -8.73 -4.10 -4.77
C LEU A 119 -7.25 -3.93 -4.44
N ALA A 120 -6.55 -3.14 -5.25
CA ALA A 120 -5.22 -2.63 -4.95
C ALA A 120 -5.23 -1.10 -5.03
N VAL A 121 -4.74 -0.45 -3.97
CA VAL A 121 -4.60 1.00 -3.93
C VAL A 121 -3.13 1.35 -4.04
N LYS A 122 -2.76 2.05 -5.12
CA LYS A 122 -1.40 2.54 -5.35
C LYS A 122 -1.34 4.02 -5.02
N ALA A 123 -0.46 4.40 -4.11
CA ALA A 123 -0.11 5.79 -3.86
C ALA A 123 1.32 6.04 -4.35
N GLU A 124 1.52 7.08 -5.15
CA GLU A 124 2.81 7.44 -5.71
C GLU A 124 3.12 8.89 -5.38
N ALA A 125 4.27 9.11 -4.76
CA ALA A 125 4.80 10.44 -4.52
C ALA A 125 5.22 11.07 -5.86
N THR A 126 4.89 12.34 -6.03
CA THR A 126 5.31 13.17 -7.16
C THR A 126 6.23 14.25 -6.60
N PRO A 127 7.55 13.99 -6.49
CA PRO A 127 8.49 14.97 -5.95
C PRO A 127 8.48 16.24 -6.82
N SER A 128 8.51 17.40 -6.17
CA SER A 128 8.58 18.67 -6.87
C SER A 128 9.98 18.89 -7.45
N VAL A 129 10.06 19.47 -8.65
CA VAL A 129 11.31 19.71 -9.41
C VAL A 129 12.34 20.56 -8.61
N GLN A 130 11.92 21.25 -7.54
CA GLN A 130 12.77 22.14 -6.75
C GLN A 130 13.72 21.41 -5.77
N GLU A 131 13.50 20.13 -5.46
CA GLU A 131 14.40 19.33 -4.60
C GLU A 131 15.52 18.61 -5.37
N ALA A 132 15.67 18.90 -6.67
CA ALA A 132 16.70 18.31 -7.55
C ALA A 132 18.15 18.70 -7.19
N GLY A 133 18.36 19.52 -6.15
CA GLY A 133 19.70 19.91 -5.70
C GLY A 133 20.43 18.85 -4.87
N THR A 134 19.72 17.86 -4.31
CA THR A 134 20.34 16.82 -3.43
C THR A 134 19.70 15.44 -3.49
N GLN A 135 18.54 15.28 -4.14
CA GLN A 135 17.94 13.96 -4.37
C GLN A 135 18.02 13.60 -5.85
N ASP A 136 18.51 12.38 -6.11
CA ASP A 136 18.49 11.79 -7.45
C ASP A 136 17.03 11.74 -7.93
N PRO A 137 16.69 12.34 -9.09
CA PRO A 137 15.32 12.37 -9.62
C PRO A 137 14.72 10.98 -9.91
N SER A 138 15.50 9.90 -9.74
CA SER A 138 15.04 8.51 -9.84
C SER A 138 14.38 7.94 -8.57
N VAL A 139 14.35 8.67 -7.44
CA VAL A 139 13.78 8.19 -6.17
C VAL A 139 12.31 8.59 -6.00
N THR A 140 11.43 7.88 -6.70
CA THR A 140 9.97 7.98 -6.49
C THR A 140 9.51 7.00 -5.42
N ASN A 141 8.92 7.51 -4.35
CA ASN A 141 8.36 6.68 -3.28
C ASN A 141 6.93 6.25 -3.62
N SER A 142 6.62 4.98 -3.39
CA SER A 142 5.27 4.46 -3.63
C SER A 142 4.85 3.46 -2.57
N GLN A 143 3.54 3.38 -2.36
CA GLN A 143 2.90 2.41 -1.51
C GLN A 143 1.80 1.68 -2.28
N ILE A 144 1.81 0.36 -2.25
CA ILE A 144 0.69 -0.47 -2.72
C ILE A 144 0.01 -1.08 -1.49
N THR A 145 -1.30 -0.88 -1.37
CA THR A 145 -2.14 -1.50 -0.34
C THR A 145 -3.12 -2.46 -1.01
N ASN A 146 -2.92 -3.75 -0.82
CA ASN A 146 -3.76 -4.80 -1.36
C ASN A 146 -4.84 -5.19 -0.35
N VAL A 147 -6.07 -5.29 -0.86
CA VAL A 147 -7.30 -5.37 -0.08
C VAL A 147 -8.17 -6.50 -0.64
N VAL A 148 -8.84 -7.21 0.27
CA VAL A 148 -9.92 -8.15 -0.03
C VAL A 148 -11.23 -7.65 0.54
N PHE A 149 -12.33 -8.09 -0.03
CA PHE A 149 -13.67 -7.84 0.48
C PHE A 149 -14.21 -9.10 1.16
N GLU A 150 -14.73 -8.94 2.37
CA GLU A 150 -15.28 -10.02 3.17
C GLU A 150 -16.73 -9.74 3.52
N LYS A 151 -17.57 -10.76 3.45
CA LYS A 151 -18.98 -10.63 3.82
C LYS A 151 -19.15 -11.03 5.28
N VAL A 152 -19.40 -10.06 6.15
CA VAL A 152 -19.62 -10.28 7.59
C VAL A 152 -21.09 -10.03 7.89
N LYS A 153 -21.84 -11.08 8.26
CA LYS A 153 -23.28 -11.01 8.56
C LYS A 153 -24.12 -10.38 7.43
N GLY A 154 -23.74 -10.63 6.18
CA GLY A 154 -24.44 -10.13 5.00
C GLY A 154 -23.91 -8.80 4.45
N GLU A 155 -23.06 -8.10 5.18
CA GLU A 155 -22.48 -6.81 4.75
C GLU A 155 -21.04 -6.97 4.27
N TYR A 156 -20.68 -6.28 3.19
CA TYR A 156 -19.30 -6.24 2.72
C TYR A 156 -18.45 -5.35 3.63
N LYS A 157 -17.26 -5.84 3.96
CA LYS A 157 -16.20 -5.11 4.66
C LYS A 157 -14.89 -5.29 3.92
N VAL A 158 -13.98 -4.36 4.12
CA VAL A 158 -12.62 -4.45 3.58
C VAL A 158 -11.70 -5.07 4.61
N ARG A 159 -10.74 -5.86 4.13
CA ARG A 159 -9.58 -6.29 4.92
C ARG A 159 -8.31 -6.01 4.14
N VAL A 160 -7.42 -5.22 4.73
CA VAL A 160 -6.07 -5.02 4.19
C VAL A 160 -5.27 -6.29 4.43
N VAL A 161 -4.79 -6.91 3.35
CA VAL A 161 -4.00 -8.15 3.40
C VAL A 161 -2.52 -7.83 3.43
N LYS A 162 -2.10 -6.85 2.63
CA LYS A 162 -0.69 -6.60 2.36
C LYS A 162 -0.46 -5.13 2.03
N GLN A 163 0.59 -4.55 2.62
CA GLN A 163 1.10 -3.24 2.24
C GLN A 163 2.56 -3.37 1.79
N ILE A 164 2.89 -2.74 0.68
CA ILE A 164 4.21 -2.77 0.07
C ILE A 164 4.69 -1.33 -0.02
N LEU A 165 5.82 -1.03 0.59
CA LEU A 165 6.51 0.25 0.46
C LEU A 165 7.69 0.06 -0.48
N ARG A 166 7.84 0.99 -1.43
CA ARG A 166 8.95 0.96 -2.37
C ARG A 166 9.57 2.34 -2.52
N PHE A 167 10.90 2.32 -2.58
CA PHE A 167 11.76 3.48 -2.67
C PHE A 167 12.56 3.32 -3.95
N THR A 168 12.09 3.93 -5.03
CA THR A 168 12.75 3.85 -6.35
C THR A 168 14.18 4.39 -6.22
N GLY A 169 15.16 3.87 -6.95
CA GLY A 169 16.58 4.24 -6.78
C GLY A 169 17.37 3.47 -5.71
N SER A 170 16.73 2.92 -4.67
CA SER A 170 17.42 2.07 -3.67
C SER A 170 17.31 0.56 -3.94
N GLY A 171 16.37 0.15 -4.79
CA GLY A 171 15.99 -1.26 -4.97
C GLY A 171 15.36 -1.90 -3.71
N ILE A 172 15.08 -1.10 -2.67
CA ILE A 172 14.51 -1.59 -1.42
C ILE A 172 13.00 -1.73 -1.57
N ARG A 173 12.53 -2.93 -1.26
CA ARG A 173 11.11 -3.28 -1.20
C ARG A 173 10.81 -3.79 0.21
N LEU A 174 9.85 -3.15 0.87
CA LEU A 174 9.40 -3.54 2.19
C LEU A 174 7.97 -4.06 2.09
N MET A 175 7.70 -5.20 2.72
CA MET A 175 6.38 -5.83 2.70
C MET A 175 5.88 -6.02 4.13
N VAL A 176 4.64 -5.62 4.36
CA VAL A 176 3.90 -5.87 5.59
C VAL A 176 2.68 -6.70 5.24
N GLU A 177 2.66 -7.95 5.68
CA GLU A 177 1.45 -8.77 5.61
C GLU A 177 0.65 -8.61 6.91
N SER A 178 -0.64 -8.42 6.76
CA SER A 178 -1.58 -8.33 7.88
C SER A 178 -1.91 -9.76 8.35
N LEU A 179 -1.18 -10.26 9.34
CA LEU A 179 -1.51 -11.52 10.01
C LEU A 179 -2.67 -11.29 10.97
N MET A 180 -3.66 -12.19 10.97
CA MET A 180 -4.76 -12.14 11.93
C MET A 180 -4.19 -12.32 13.35
N GLY A 181 -4.35 -11.30 14.20
CA GLY A 181 -4.17 -11.45 15.65
C GLY A 181 -2.79 -11.11 16.25
N THR A 182 -2.05 -10.13 15.75
CA THR A 182 -0.86 -9.63 16.48
C THR A 182 -0.92 -8.15 16.83
N ILE A 183 -0.72 -7.92 18.12
CA ILE A 183 -0.55 -6.66 18.86
C ILE A 183 0.35 -5.69 18.06
N PRO A 184 0.01 -4.39 17.96
CA PRO A 184 0.87 -3.42 17.32
C PRO A 184 2.09 -3.19 18.22
N VAL A 185 3.13 -4.00 18.05
CA VAL A 185 4.43 -3.64 18.60
C VAL A 185 4.96 -2.54 17.68
N LYS A 186 5.06 -1.34 18.23
CA LYS A 186 5.56 -0.13 17.59
C LYS A 186 6.68 -0.42 16.59
N ASN A 187 6.45 0.00 15.34
CA ASN A 187 7.43 0.60 14.44
C ASN A 187 8.73 -0.16 14.15
N VAL A 188 8.68 -1.49 13.96
CA VAL A 188 9.79 -2.22 13.35
C VAL A 188 9.25 -3.16 12.28
N LEU A 189 9.62 -2.88 11.02
CA LEU A 189 9.43 -3.81 9.91
C LEU A 189 10.66 -4.72 9.81
N TYR A 190 10.45 -6.03 9.75
CA TYR A 190 11.52 -6.97 9.40
C TYR A 190 11.71 -6.96 7.88
N VAL A 191 12.93 -6.71 7.42
CA VAL A 191 13.28 -6.69 6.00
C VAL A 191 13.96 -7.99 5.62
N TYR A 192 13.38 -8.73 4.68
CA TYR A 192 14.08 -9.80 3.97
C TYR A 192 14.81 -9.19 2.78
N ARG A 193 16.13 -9.01 2.91
CA ARG A 193 17.00 -8.82 1.75
C ARG A 193 17.23 -10.22 1.17
N ASN A 194 16.95 -10.43 -0.12
CA ASN A 194 17.42 -11.61 -0.86
C ASN A 194 18.95 -11.54 -1.08
N LEU A 195 19.70 -11.44 0.02
CA LEU A 195 21.15 -11.51 0.04
C LEU A 195 21.53 -12.45 1.18
N VAL A 196 22.52 -13.30 0.88
CA VAL A 196 22.94 -14.51 1.60
C VAL A 196 23.56 -14.22 3.00
N THR A 197 23.18 -13.14 3.68
CA THR A 197 23.68 -12.79 5.02
C THR A 197 22.60 -12.12 5.89
N PRO A 198 22.32 -12.67 7.09
CA PRO A 198 21.30 -12.14 7.99
C PRO A 198 21.90 -11.04 8.88
N GLN A 199 22.08 -9.82 8.37
CA GLN A 199 22.51 -8.69 9.20
C GLN A 199 22.29 -7.35 8.47
N SER A 200 21.03 -6.90 8.38
CA SER A 200 20.71 -5.51 8.02
C SER A 200 19.29 -5.21 8.53
N PHE A 201 19.16 -4.28 9.48
CA PHE A 201 17.86 -3.82 9.97
C PHE A 201 17.57 -2.43 9.37
N LEU A 202 16.37 -2.24 8.83
CA LEU A 202 15.91 -0.93 8.36
C LEU A 202 14.85 -0.39 9.32
N VAL A 203 14.96 0.89 9.63
CA VAL A 203 13.98 1.60 10.45
C VAL A 203 13.15 2.45 9.50
N VAL A 204 11.87 2.13 9.37
CA VAL A 204 10.91 2.95 8.61
C VAL A 204 10.30 3.95 9.57
N THR A 205 10.43 5.23 9.27
CA THR A 205 9.77 6.31 10.00
C THR A 205 8.70 6.93 9.13
N TRP A 206 7.53 7.16 9.74
CA TRP A 206 6.37 7.81 9.12
C TRP A 206 6.44 9.32 9.34
#